data_AF-A0AAD1B348-F1
#
_entry.id   AF-A0AAD1B348-F1
#
_cell.length_a   1.000
_cell.length_b   1.000
_cell.length_c   1.000
_cell.angle_alpha   90.00
_cell.angle_beta   90.00
_cell.angle_gamma   90.00
#
_symmetry.space_group_name_H-M   'P 1'
#
loop_
_entity.id
_entity.type
_entity.pdbx_description
1 polymer ?
#
loop_
_entity_poly.entity_id
_entity_poly.type
_entity_poly.pdbx_seq_one_letter_code
_entity_poly.pdbx_strand_id
1 'polypeptide(L)'
;MTPSLDFSFALRTGDLLLFSGRGFTSDVIRVFTRSPWSHIGMVLHLPGQPEPLVLESTTLSESPDVTLGHPVAGVALVPLHRKIQDYSGAVAVRRRHGPDLTERQQRMVVRMARRLLHRPYKNYVFCNALDVLTGYTRRSDQRGWFCSELVAELYRRLGWLPLDTRPSTLVPGHFGSRHMRLQHGKLGPVEWIKSETPVAAMLDGGDAAFTASAALYGDMPATAHQTVGHGTLLPPQSHAAG
;
A
#
# COMPACT_ATOMS: atom_id res chain seq x y z
N MET A 1 6.80 3.50 -19.34
CA MET A 1 6.05 4.71 -19.71
C MET A 1 5.46 5.31 -18.45
N THR A 2 5.75 6.56 -18.15
CA THR A 2 5.00 7.35 -17.16
C THR A 2 3.74 7.89 -17.84
N PRO A 3 2.55 7.80 -17.23
CA PRO A 3 1.35 8.37 -17.82
C PRO A 3 1.47 9.89 -17.90
N SER A 4 0.93 10.49 -18.98
CA SER A 4 0.85 11.95 -19.10
C SER A 4 -0.07 12.54 -18.02
N LEU A 5 0.14 13.82 -17.68
CA LEU A 5 -0.74 14.53 -16.74
C LEU A 5 -2.21 14.48 -17.18
N ASP A 6 -2.47 14.55 -18.50
CA ASP A 6 -3.81 14.43 -19.09
C ASP A 6 -4.52 13.12 -18.72
N PHE A 7 -3.78 12.01 -18.63
CA PHE A 7 -4.35 10.73 -18.19
C PHE A 7 -4.81 10.80 -16.73
N SER A 8 -4.05 11.50 -15.88
CA SER A 8 -4.38 11.63 -14.45
C SER A 8 -5.68 12.42 -14.25
N PHE A 9 -5.88 13.49 -15.04
CA PHE A 9 -7.13 14.26 -15.03
C PHE A 9 -8.33 13.52 -15.63
N ALA A 10 -8.10 12.47 -16.44
CA ALA A 10 -9.18 11.65 -16.98
C ALA A 10 -9.75 10.64 -15.97
N LEU A 11 -9.05 10.38 -14.86
CA LEU A 11 -9.56 9.53 -13.78
C LEU A 11 -10.62 10.26 -12.98
N ARG A 12 -11.59 9.54 -12.43
CA ARG A 12 -12.69 10.09 -11.64
C ARG A 12 -12.64 9.64 -10.20
N THR A 13 -13.32 10.37 -9.31
CA THR A 13 -13.52 9.93 -7.93
C THR A 13 -14.13 8.53 -7.91
N GLY A 14 -13.45 7.60 -7.24
CA GLY A 14 -13.84 6.20 -7.18
C GLY A 14 -13.05 5.28 -8.10
N ASP A 15 -12.28 5.80 -9.06
CA ASP A 15 -11.33 4.96 -9.80
C ASP A 15 -10.27 4.41 -8.85
N LEU A 16 -9.76 3.21 -9.15
CA LEU A 16 -8.83 2.50 -8.28
C LEU A 16 -7.45 2.47 -8.91
N LEU A 17 -6.42 2.68 -8.08
CA LEU A 17 -5.04 2.33 -8.41
C LEU A 17 -4.72 1.02 -7.71
N LEU A 18 -4.24 0.06 -8.49
CA LEU A 18 -3.71 -1.20 -8.01
C LEU A 18 -2.20 -1.21 -8.20
N PHE A 19 -1.50 -1.61 -7.16
CA PHE A 19 -0.07 -1.56 -7.09
C PHE A 19 0.51 -2.97 -6.95
N SER A 20 1.59 -3.22 -7.66
CA SER A 20 2.34 -4.47 -7.67
C SER A 20 3.83 -4.15 -7.51
N GLY A 21 4.24 -3.90 -6.26
CA GLY A 21 5.63 -3.64 -5.88
C GLY A 21 6.39 -4.91 -5.48
N ARG A 22 7.70 -4.78 -5.37
CA ARG A 22 8.62 -5.84 -4.93
C ARG A 22 9.15 -5.52 -3.54
N GLY A 23 9.08 -6.47 -2.60
CA GLY A 23 9.57 -6.30 -1.23
C GLY A 23 8.83 -7.17 -0.23
N PHE A 24 9.46 -7.53 0.89
CA PHE A 24 8.96 -8.54 1.84
C PHE A 24 7.50 -8.33 2.29
N THR A 25 7.07 -7.09 2.55
CA THR A 25 5.67 -6.80 2.92
C THR A 25 4.70 -6.96 1.75
N SER A 26 5.13 -6.61 0.53
CA SER A 26 4.37 -6.80 -0.70
C SER A 26 4.23 -8.28 -1.05
N ASP A 27 5.29 -9.06 -0.87
CA ASP A 27 5.29 -10.51 -1.17
C ASP A 27 4.36 -11.27 -0.22
N VAL A 28 4.40 -10.95 1.07
CA VAL A 28 3.47 -11.51 2.07
C VAL A 28 2.02 -11.20 1.69
N ILE A 29 1.69 -9.95 1.37
CA ILE A 29 0.32 -9.59 0.98
C ILE A 29 -0.08 -10.32 -0.30
N ARG A 30 0.77 -10.39 -1.33
CA ARG A 30 0.48 -11.08 -2.59
C ARG A 30 0.21 -12.57 -2.38
N VAL A 31 1.04 -13.23 -1.57
CA VAL A 31 0.89 -14.66 -1.24
C VAL A 31 -0.40 -14.91 -0.46
N PHE A 32 -0.64 -14.13 0.60
CA PHE A 32 -1.86 -14.28 1.41
C PHE A 32 -3.13 -13.97 0.62
N THR A 33 -3.07 -13.03 -0.31
CA THR A 33 -4.22 -12.63 -1.13
C THR A 33 -4.32 -13.41 -2.44
N ARG A 34 -3.36 -14.31 -2.72
CA ARG A 34 -3.21 -15.09 -3.96
C ARG A 34 -3.38 -14.24 -5.21
N SER A 35 -2.74 -13.07 -5.21
CA SER A 35 -2.96 -12.04 -6.22
C SER A 35 -1.67 -11.26 -6.48
N PRO A 36 -1.48 -10.70 -7.70
CA PRO A 36 -0.32 -9.85 -7.99
C PRO A 36 -0.38 -8.49 -7.28
N TRP A 37 -1.52 -8.11 -6.71
CA TRP A 37 -1.73 -6.82 -6.09
C TRP A 37 -1.24 -6.81 -4.64
N SER A 38 -0.28 -5.95 -4.32
CA SER A 38 0.22 -5.74 -2.96
C SER A 38 -0.45 -4.56 -2.25
N HIS A 39 -0.97 -3.59 -3.01
CA HIS A 39 -1.59 -2.39 -2.44
C HIS A 39 -2.69 -1.83 -3.35
N ILE A 40 -3.57 -1.01 -2.76
CA ILE A 40 -4.67 -0.34 -3.46
C ILE A 40 -4.91 1.06 -2.89
N GLY A 41 -5.19 2.01 -3.78
CA GLY A 41 -5.66 3.34 -3.45
C GLY A 41 -6.89 3.70 -4.28
N MET A 42 -7.63 4.72 -3.83
CA MET A 42 -8.78 5.24 -4.57
C MET A 42 -8.54 6.70 -4.97
N VAL A 43 -8.80 7.01 -6.24
CA VAL A 43 -8.73 8.37 -6.77
C VAL A 43 -9.85 9.20 -6.16
N LEU A 44 -9.53 10.42 -5.72
CA LEU A 44 -10.45 11.41 -5.19
C LEU A 44 -10.19 12.78 -5.84
N HIS A 45 -11.25 13.38 -6.36
CA HIS A 45 -11.31 14.82 -6.63
C HIS A 45 -11.97 15.49 -5.43
N LEU A 46 -11.21 16.34 -4.73
CA LEU A 46 -11.69 17.06 -3.55
C LEU A 46 -11.84 18.55 -3.85
N PRO A 47 -12.88 19.23 -3.32
CA PRO A 47 -13.03 20.67 -3.49
C PRO A 47 -11.80 21.43 -2.97
N GLY A 48 -11.30 22.38 -3.78
CA GLY A 48 -10.13 23.19 -3.45
C GLY A 48 -8.79 22.51 -3.73
N GLN A 49 -8.78 21.27 -4.22
CA GLN A 49 -7.57 20.60 -4.69
C GLN A 49 -7.52 20.67 -6.22
N PRO A 50 -6.47 21.27 -6.81
CA PRO A 50 -6.39 21.45 -8.26
C PRO A 50 -6.14 20.13 -8.99
N GLU A 51 -5.53 19.16 -8.31
CA GLU A 51 -5.15 17.88 -8.88
C GLU A 51 -5.90 16.71 -8.20
N PRO A 52 -6.12 15.61 -8.94
CA PRO A 52 -6.61 14.36 -8.35
C PRO A 52 -5.64 13.84 -7.28
N LEU A 53 -6.22 13.34 -6.19
CA LEU A 53 -5.49 12.72 -5.09
C LEU A 53 -5.76 11.22 -5.04
N VAL A 54 -4.87 10.49 -4.39
CA VAL A 54 -5.05 9.08 -4.02
C VAL A 54 -5.25 9.02 -2.52
N LEU A 55 -6.42 8.54 -2.11
CA LEU A 55 -6.65 8.11 -0.74
C LEU A 55 -6.13 6.68 -0.59
N GLU A 56 -5.19 6.50 0.34
CA GLU A 56 -4.60 5.20 0.61
C GLU A 56 -4.34 5.00 2.09
N SER A 57 -4.05 3.76 2.48
CA SER A 57 -3.48 3.44 3.79
C SER A 57 -2.29 2.50 3.64
N THR A 58 -1.11 2.91 4.10
CA THR A 58 0.12 2.12 3.92
C THR A 58 0.99 2.11 5.18
N THR A 59 1.81 1.06 5.36
CA THR A 59 2.87 1.04 6.38
C THR A 59 4.02 1.97 6.04
N LEU A 60 4.33 2.08 4.75
CA LEU A 60 5.45 2.84 4.22
C LEU A 60 4.99 3.52 2.92
N SER A 61 5.13 4.83 2.86
CA SER A 61 4.89 5.61 1.64
C SER A 61 6.20 6.25 1.22
N GLU A 62 6.45 6.29 -0.09
CA GLU A 62 7.52 7.09 -0.69
C GLU A 62 7.04 8.52 -0.98
N SER A 63 5.73 8.68 -1.24
CA SER A 63 5.14 9.96 -1.61
C SER A 63 4.61 10.74 -0.40
N PRO A 64 4.73 12.08 -0.42
CA PRO A 64 4.31 12.95 0.68
C PRO A 64 2.78 13.10 0.76
N ASP A 65 2.26 13.17 1.98
CA ASP A 65 0.88 13.57 2.23
C ASP A 65 0.69 15.05 1.87
N VAL A 66 -0.45 15.40 1.24
CA VAL A 66 -0.72 16.78 0.79
C VAL A 66 -0.89 17.78 1.93
N THR A 67 -1.20 17.33 3.14
CA THR A 67 -1.41 18.18 4.31
C THR A 67 -0.12 18.33 5.11
N LEU A 68 0.62 17.24 5.31
CA LEU A 68 1.83 17.23 6.14
C LEU A 68 3.12 17.46 5.36
N GLY A 69 3.10 17.33 4.02
CA GLY A 69 4.26 17.58 3.16
C GLY A 69 5.37 16.53 3.25
N HIS A 70 5.19 15.47 4.05
CA HIS A 70 6.11 14.35 4.18
C HIS A 70 5.35 13.01 4.14
N PRO A 71 6.03 11.88 3.88
CA PRO A 71 5.37 10.57 3.91
C PRO A 71 4.83 10.23 5.31
N VAL A 72 3.67 9.56 5.35
CA VAL A 72 2.96 9.20 6.58
C VAL A 72 2.62 7.71 6.56
N ALA A 73 2.83 7.02 7.69
CA ALA A 73 2.32 5.67 7.88
C ALA A 73 0.85 5.73 8.34
N GLY A 74 -0.02 4.99 7.66
CA GLY A 74 -1.46 5.04 7.86
C GLY A 74 -2.18 5.68 6.69
N VAL A 75 -3.35 6.25 6.97
CA VAL A 75 -4.22 6.86 5.97
C VAL A 75 -3.67 8.22 5.55
N ALA A 76 -3.45 8.41 4.27
CA ALA A 76 -2.91 9.64 3.68
C ALA A 76 -3.66 10.03 2.40
N LEU A 77 -3.53 11.30 2.02
CA LEU A 77 -3.92 11.82 0.72
C LEU A 77 -2.66 12.24 -0.03
N VAL A 78 -2.43 11.63 -1.19
CA VAL A 78 -1.20 11.85 -1.97
C VAL A 78 -1.57 12.35 -3.36
N PRO A 79 -0.83 13.30 -3.98
CA PRO A 79 -1.07 13.66 -5.38
C PRO A 79 -0.96 12.44 -6.30
N LEU A 80 -1.96 12.23 -7.16
CA LEU A 80 -2.03 11.05 -8.03
C LEU A 80 -0.78 10.87 -8.89
N HIS A 81 -0.31 11.96 -9.49
CA HIS A 81 0.85 11.94 -10.37
C HIS A 81 2.13 11.52 -9.60
N ARG A 82 2.34 12.06 -8.39
CA ARG A 82 3.45 11.67 -7.50
C ARG A 82 3.35 10.21 -7.13
N LYS A 83 2.17 9.76 -6.71
CA LYS A 83 1.99 8.37 -6.30
C LYS A 83 2.36 7.38 -7.40
N ILE A 84 1.98 7.66 -8.64
CA ILE A 84 2.33 6.81 -9.79
C ILE A 84 3.83 6.90 -10.08
N GLN A 85 4.40 8.10 -10.06
CA GLN A 85 5.81 8.34 -10.37
C GLN A 85 6.75 7.68 -9.36
N ASP A 86 6.52 7.92 -8.07
CA ASP A 86 7.44 7.52 -6.99
C ASP A 86 7.40 6.01 -6.74
N TYR A 87 6.24 5.36 -6.95
CA TYR A 87 6.06 3.96 -6.56
C TYR A 87 7.07 3.02 -7.23
N SER A 88 7.91 2.35 -6.45
CA SER A 88 8.85 1.32 -6.88
C SER A 88 8.15 0.00 -7.24
N GLY A 89 7.41 -0.01 -8.35
CA GLY A 89 6.65 -1.16 -8.81
C GLY A 89 5.79 -0.89 -10.03
N ALA A 90 5.03 -1.91 -10.43
CA ALA A 90 4.01 -1.78 -11.47
C ALA A 90 2.72 -1.18 -10.89
N VAL A 91 2.03 -0.36 -11.69
CA VAL A 91 0.79 0.32 -11.33
C VAL A 91 -0.23 0.09 -12.44
N ALA A 92 -1.44 -0.29 -12.04
CA ALA A 92 -2.59 -0.42 -12.91
C ALA A 92 -3.76 0.41 -12.39
N VAL A 93 -4.64 0.80 -13.29
CA VAL A 93 -5.90 1.47 -13.00
C VAL A 93 -7.07 0.51 -13.22
N ARG A 94 -8.09 0.63 -12.38
CA ARG A 94 -9.43 0.14 -12.69
C ARG A 94 -10.42 1.29 -12.62
N ARG A 95 -10.96 1.65 -13.78
CA ARG A 95 -11.99 2.68 -13.90
C ARG A 95 -13.32 2.20 -13.35
N ARG A 96 -14.00 3.02 -12.57
CA ARG A 96 -15.35 2.74 -12.07
C ARG A 96 -16.37 3.29 -13.06
N HIS A 97 -17.21 2.41 -13.59
CA HIS A 97 -18.29 2.75 -14.50
C HIS A 97 -19.64 2.75 -13.80
N GLY A 98 -20.49 3.71 -14.13
CA GLY A 98 -21.87 3.86 -13.65
C GLY A 98 -22.20 5.34 -13.44
N PRO A 99 -23.31 5.66 -12.73
CA PRO A 99 -23.73 7.04 -12.50
C PRO A 99 -22.66 7.87 -11.77
N ASP A 100 -22.55 9.16 -12.08
CA ASP A 100 -21.67 10.06 -11.34
C ASP A 100 -22.13 10.23 -9.88
N LEU A 101 -21.21 10.67 -9.02
CA LEU A 101 -21.50 10.88 -7.62
C LEU A 101 -22.49 12.04 -7.44
N THR A 102 -23.59 11.78 -6.74
CA THR A 102 -24.47 12.85 -6.27
C THR A 102 -23.73 13.80 -5.33
N GLU A 103 -24.18 15.03 -5.24
CA GLU A 103 -23.70 16.04 -4.29
C GLU A 103 -23.61 15.53 -2.84
N ARG A 104 -24.59 14.72 -2.42
CA ARG A 104 -24.58 14.08 -1.09
C ARG A 104 -23.43 13.09 -0.94
N GLN A 105 -23.20 12.26 -1.95
CA GLN A 105 -22.10 11.28 -1.94
C GLN A 105 -20.74 11.99 -1.99
N GLN A 106 -20.58 13.05 -2.79
CA GLN A 106 -19.36 13.86 -2.84
C GLN A 106 -19.03 14.46 -1.47
N ARG A 107 -20.00 15.11 -0.81
CA ARG A 107 -19.82 15.63 0.56
C ARG A 107 -19.45 14.55 1.58
N MET A 108 -20.02 13.35 1.41
CA MET A 108 -19.74 12.21 2.29
C MET A 108 -18.31 11.69 2.10
N VAL A 109 -17.81 11.60 0.86
CA VAL A 109 -16.41 11.27 0.56
C VAL A 109 -15.46 12.28 1.18
N VAL A 110 -15.70 13.58 1.00
CA VAL A 110 -14.87 14.65 1.60
C VAL A 110 -14.84 14.52 3.13
N ARG A 111 -16.00 14.32 3.76
CA ARG A 111 -16.09 14.14 5.22
C ARG A 111 -15.34 12.90 5.69
N MET A 112 -15.44 11.80 4.96
CA MET A 112 -14.74 10.56 5.29
C MET A 112 -13.24 10.71 5.15
N ALA A 113 -12.76 11.25 4.03
CA ALA A 113 -11.33 11.49 3.81
C ALA A 113 -10.74 12.31 4.96
N ARG A 114 -11.38 13.44 5.33
CA ARG A 114 -10.96 14.27 6.46
C ARG A 114 -10.98 13.54 7.81
N ARG A 115 -12.00 12.73 8.06
CA ARG A 115 -12.14 11.99 9.34
C ARG A 115 -11.12 10.86 9.49
N LEU A 116 -10.74 10.25 8.38
CA LEU A 116 -9.86 9.08 8.36
C LEU A 116 -8.40 9.45 8.16
N LEU A 117 -8.11 10.66 7.70
CA LEU A 117 -6.75 11.15 7.50
C LEU A 117 -5.90 10.98 8.76
N HIS A 118 -4.67 10.48 8.59
CA HIS A 118 -3.69 10.19 9.64
C HIS A 118 -4.11 9.11 10.65
N ARG A 119 -5.18 8.35 10.40
CA ARG A 119 -5.44 7.11 11.15
C ARG A 119 -4.32 6.10 10.87
N PRO A 120 -3.84 5.36 11.87
CA PRO A 120 -2.71 4.46 11.69
C PRO A 120 -3.06 3.30 10.76
N TYR A 121 -2.02 2.69 10.19
CA TYR A 121 -2.17 1.48 9.39
C TYR A 121 -2.49 0.28 10.28
N LYS A 122 -3.37 -0.60 9.81
CA LYS A 122 -3.71 -1.87 10.47
C LYS A 122 -2.98 -3.02 9.80
N ASN A 123 -2.20 -3.77 10.58
CA ASN A 123 -1.50 -4.95 10.07
C ASN A 123 -2.51 -6.05 9.70
N TYR A 124 -2.80 -6.15 8.41
CA TYR A 124 -3.80 -7.08 7.87
C TYR A 124 -3.50 -8.54 8.22
N VAL A 125 -2.25 -8.99 8.10
CA VAL A 125 -1.89 -10.40 8.33
C VAL A 125 -2.23 -10.81 9.76
N PHE A 126 -1.80 -10.01 10.73
CA PHE A 126 -2.08 -10.26 12.14
C PHE A 126 -3.58 -10.19 12.46
N CYS A 127 -4.26 -9.14 11.99
CA CYS A 127 -5.69 -8.98 12.25
C CYS A 127 -6.53 -10.07 11.59
N ASN A 128 -6.21 -10.46 10.35
CA ASN A 128 -6.93 -11.50 9.62
C ASN A 128 -6.65 -12.89 10.23
N ALA A 129 -5.43 -13.18 10.68
CA ALA A 129 -5.13 -14.42 11.40
C ALA A 129 -5.95 -14.54 12.69
N LEU A 130 -6.08 -13.46 13.47
CA LEU A 130 -6.94 -13.42 14.64
C LEU A 130 -8.43 -13.53 14.28
N ASP A 131 -8.88 -12.87 13.23
CA ASP A 131 -10.27 -12.96 12.77
C ASP A 131 -10.59 -14.40 12.34
N VAL A 132 -9.71 -15.07 11.59
CA VAL A 132 -9.86 -16.49 11.22
C VAL A 132 -9.91 -17.39 12.45
N LEU A 133 -8.98 -17.21 13.40
CA LEU A 133 -8.94 -17.97 14.65
C LEU A 133 -10.22 -17.81 15.48
N THR A 134 -10.84 -16.63 15.42
CA THR A 134 -12.08 -16.32 16.14
C THR A 134 -13.35 -16.53 15.32
N GLY A 135 -13.26 -17.13 14.13
CA GLY A 135 -14.41 -17.37 13.25
C GLY A 135 -15.10 -16.07 12.81
N TYR A 136 -14.35 -14.99 12.66
CA TYR A 136 -14.83 -13.65 12.32
C TYR A 136 -15.86 -13.08 13.32
N THR A 137 -15.90 -13.58 14.55
CA THR A 137 -16.82 -13.05 15.59
C THR A 137 -16.34 -11.72 16.19
N ARG A 138 -15.05 -11.40 16.06
CA ARG A 138 -14.49 -10.13 16.54
C ARG A 138 -15.02 -8.95 15.73
N ARG A 139 -15.33 -7.86 16.44
CA ARG A 139 -15.56 -6.55 15.83
C ARG A 139 -14.28 -6.11 15.12
N SER A 140 -14.42 -5.58 13.90
CA SER A 140 -13.29 -5.05 13.14
C SER A 140 -12.53 -4.04 13.99
N ASP A 141 -11.22 -4.21 14.14
CA ASP A 141 -10.39 -3.21 14.81
C ASP A 141 -10.49 -1.89 14.04
N GLN A 142 -11.07 -0.86 14.68
CA GLN A 142 -11.27 0.47 14.11
C GLN A 142 -10.11 1.42 14.45
N ARG A 143 -9.08 0.94 15.17
CA ARG A 143 -7.92 1.77 15.55
C ARG A 143 -7.09 2.14 14.33
N GLY A 144 -7.06 1.29 13.30
CA GLY A 144 -6.36 1.55 12.05
C GLY A 144 -7.06 0.96 10.84
N TRP A 145 -6.50 1.21 9.65
CA TRP A 145 -7.06 0.79 8.37
C TRP A 145 -6.07 0.00 7.54
N PHE A 146 -6.54 -1.07 6.91
CA PHE A 146 -5.83 -1.72 5.81
C PHE A 146 -6.22 -1.06 4.48
N CYS A 147 -5.34 -1.09 3.48
CA CYS A 147 -5.54 -0.39 2.21
C CYS A 147 -6.87 -0.73 1.52
N SER A 148 -7.15 -2.02 1.32
CA SER A 148 -8.40 -2.47 0.70
C SER A 148 -9.61 -2.36 1.62
N GLU A 149 -9.42 -2.45 2.94
CA GLU A 149 -10.49 -2.24 3.93
C GLU A 149 -10.99 -0.78 3.86
N LEU A 150 -10.07 0.18 3.72
CA LEU A 150 -10.40 1.59 3.54
C LEU A 150 -11.21 1.82 2.26
N VAL A 151 -10.75 1.30 1.13
CA VAL A 151 -11.46 1.40 -0.15
C VAL A 151 -12.83 0.74 -0.07
N ALA A 152 -12.91 -0.46 0.50
CA ALA A 152 -14.15 -1.19 0.70
C ALA A 152 -15.16 -0.41 1.55
N GLU A 153 -14.71 0.26 2.61
CA GLU A 153 -15.61 1.07 3.46
C GLU A 153 -16.18 2.27 2.69
N LEU A 154 -15.36 2.97 1.90
CA LEU A 154 -15.85 4.07 1.07
C LEU A 154 -16.83 3.57 0.01
N TYR A 155 -16.49 2.49 -0.70
CA TYR A 155 -17.37 1.87 -1.69
C TYR A 155 -18.71 1.40 -1.08
N ARG A 156 -18.67 0.80 0.11
CA ARG A 156 -19.87 0.39 0.86
C ARG A 156 -20.77 1.57 1.22
N ARG A 157 -20.20 2.66 1.74
CA ARG A 157 -20.97 3.87 2.09
C ARG A 157 -21.46 4.65 0.88
N LEU A 158 -20.78 4.51 -0.25
CA LEU A 158 -21.21 5.04 -1.53
C LEU A 158 -22.36 4.23 -2.16
N GLY A 159 -22.68 3.06 -1.61
CA GLY A 159 -23.68 2.15 -2.16
C GLY A 159 -23.18 1.42 -3.40
N TRP A 160 -21.87 1.25 -3.55
CA TRP A 160 -21.25 0.45 -4.61
C TRP A 160 -20.91 -0.97 -4.14
N LEU A 161 -20.89 -1.21 -2.83
CA LEU A 161 -20.87 -2.54 -2.24
C LEU A 161 -22.09 -2.71 -1.33
N PRO A 162 -22.63 -3.94 -1.20
CA PRO A 162 -23.71 -4.22 -0.26
C PRO A 162 -23.39 -3.75 1.17
N LEU A 163 -24.38 -3.21 1.88
CA LEU A 163 -24.20 -2.63 3.21
C LEU A 163 -23.75 -3.65 4.27
N ASP A 164 -24.11 -4.92 4.08
CA ASP A 164 -23.72 -6.08 4.88
C ASP A 164 -22.31 -6.59 4.55
N THR A 165 -21.67 -6.09 3.48
CA THR A 165 -20.27 -6.40 3.17
C THR A 165 -19.40 -6.03 4.36
N ARG A 166 -18.55 -6.97 4.80
CA ARG A 166 -17.53 -6.74 5.82
C ARG A 166 -16.23 -6.25 5.17
N PRO A 167 -15.86 -4.95 5.27
CA PRO A 167 -14.71 -4.40 4.56
C PRO A 167 -13.39 -5.11 4.87
N SER A 168 -13.21 -5.58 6.11
CA SER A 168 -11.99 -6.27 6.55
C SER A 168 -11.74 -7.62 5.86
N THR A 169 -12.72 -8.17 5.15
CA THR A 169 -12.59 -9.42 4.39
C THR A 169 -12.13 -9.17 2.95
N LEU A 170 -12.18 -7.93 2.48
CA LEU A 170 -11.76 -7.57 1.14
C LEU A 170 -10.27 -7.23 1.11
N VAL A 171 -9.59 -7.76 0.09
CA VAL A 171 -8.15 -7.63 -0.14
C VAL A 171 -7.92 -7.01 -1.51
N PRO A 172 -6.73 -6.45 -1.81
CA PRO A 172 -6.45 -5.87 -3.12
C PRO A 172 -6.77 -6.82 -4.28
N GLY A 173 -6.50 -8.12 -4.08
CA GLY A 173 -6.87 -9.21 -4.99
C GLY A 173 -8.34 -9.23 -5.43
N HIS A 174 -9.26 -8.95 -4.52
CA HIS A 174 -10.69 -8.90 -4.84
C HIS A 174 -10.96 -7.76 -5.83
N PHE A 175 -10.44 -6.55 -5.60
CA PHE A 175 -10.65 -5.40 -6.48
C PHE A 175 -9.97 -5.53 -7.84
N GLY A 176 -8.83 -6.21 -7.91
CA GLY A 176 -8.15 -6.54 -9.16
C GLY A 176 -8.80 -7.67 -9.96
N SER A 177 -9.70 -8.44 -9.34
CA SER A 177 -10.38 -9.55 -10.00
C SER A 177 -11.48 -9.06 -10.95
N ARG A 178 -11.63 -9.75 -12.09
CA ARG A 178 -12.79 -9.58 -12.99
C ARG A 178 -14.12 -9.95 -12.32
N HIS A 179 -14.08 -10.67 -11.20
CA HIS A 179 -15.25 -11.13 -10.47
C HIS A 179 -15.77 -10.11 -9.44
N MET A 180 -15.07 -9.00 -9.20
CA MET A 180 -15.59 -7.93 -8.34
C MET A 180 -16.82 -7.28 -8.98
N ARG A 181 -17.95 -7.34 -8.27
CA ARG A 181 -19.22 -6.74 -8.70
C ARG A 181 -19.52 -5.53 -7.83
N LEU A 182 -19.96 -4.45 -8.47
CA LEU A 182 -20.45 -3.27 -7.79
C LEU A 182 -21.97 -3.19 -7.90
N GLN A 183 -22.59 -2.59 -6.90
CA GLN A 183 -23.97 -2.09 -7.00
C GLN A 183 -23.97 -0.83 -7.87
N HIS A 184 -24.92 -0.74 -8.81
CA HIS A 184 -25.08 0.41 -9.70
C HIS A 184 -23.84 0.77 -10.52
N GLY A 185 -23.09 -0.24 -10.96
CA GLY A 185 -21.88 -0.02 -11.76
C GLY A 185 -21.03 -1.26 -11.95
N LYS A 186 -19.81 -1.06 -12.45
CA LYS A 186 -18.78 -2.10 -12.59
C LYS A 186 -17.38 -1.49 -12.58
N LEU A 187 -16.37 -2.29 -12.28
CA LEU A 187 -14.98 -1.94 -12.53
C LEU A 187 -14.59 -2.36 -13.96
N GLY A 188 -14.03 -1.45 -14.74
CA GLY A 188 -13.47 -1.68 -16.06
C GLY A 188 -12.24 -2.60 -16.02
N PRO A 189 -11.68 -3.02 -17.16
CA PRO A 189 -10.51 -3.91 -17.16
C PRO A 189 -9.33 -3.32 -16.37
N VAL A 190 -8.36 -4.17 -16.04
CA VAL A 190 -7.09 -3.72 -15.46
C VAL A 190 -6.28 -3.07 -16.58
N GLU A 191 -6.01 -1.78 -16.45
CA GLU A 191 -5.23 -0.97 -17.40
C GLU A 191 -3.86 -0.68 -16.78
N TRP A 192 -2.79 -1.33 -17.26
CA TRP A 192 -1.44 -1.05 -16.76
C TRP A 192 -0.96 0.32 -17.25
N ILE A 193 -0.61 1.19 -16.30
CA ILE A 193 -0.16 2.57 -16.58
C ILE A 193 1.33 2.76 -16.26
N LYS A 194 1.89 1.85 -15.45
CA LYS A 194 3.32 1.74 -15.19
C LYS A 194 3.67 0.26 -15.14
N SER A 195 4.47 -0.21 -16.08
CA SER A 195 5.06 -1.55 -16.06
C SER A 195 6.50 -1.43 -15.58
N GLU A 196 6.93 -2.29 -14.66
CA GLU A 196 8.35 -2.63 -14.58
C GLU A 196 8.65 -3.59 -15.73
N THR A 197 9.67 -3.30 -16.53
CA THR A 197 10.14 -4.23 -17.56
C THR A 197 10.35 -5.61 -16.92
N PRO A 198 9.87 -6.71 -17.52
CA PRO A 198 10.21 -8.04 -17.05
C PRO A 198 11.73 -8.19 -17.09
N VAL A 199 12.29 -8.81 -16.06
CA VAL A 199 13.62 -9.42 -16.10
C VAL A 199 13.56 -10.65 -17.03
N ALA A 200 13.13 -10.45 -18.28
CA ALA A 200 13.30 -11.40 -19.37
C ALA A 200 14.70 -11.25 -19.99
N ALA A 201 15.45 -10.20 -19.61
CA ALA A 201 16.83 -9.96 -20.04
C ALA A 201 17.90 -10.61 -19.12
N MET A 202 17.52 -11.47 -18.17
CA MET A 202 18.49 -12.30 -17.41
C MET A 202 18.28 -13.81 -17.59
N LEU A 203 17.44 -14.23 -18.54
CA LEU A 203 17.26 -15.64 -18.92
C LEU A 203 17.55 -15.90 -20.40
N ASP A 204 18.26 -14.99 -21.07
CA ASP A 204 18.79 -15.27 -22.41
C ASP A 204 20.27 -14.87 -22.47
N GLY A 205 21.13 -15.89 -22.31
CA GLY A 205 22.56 -15.72 -22.12
C GLY A 205 23.29 -17.04 -21.88
N GLY A 206 23.09 -18.01 -22.78
CA GLY A 206 24.15 -18.88 -23.30
C GLY A 206 24.78 -19.94 -22.38
N ASP A 207 24.62 -21.19 -22.81
CA ASP A 207 25.43 -22.37 -22.51
C ASP A 207 26.89 -22.10 -22.09
N ALA A 208 27.24 -22.53 -20.87
CA ALA A 208 28.62 -22.92 -20.53
C ALA A 208 28.62 -23.96 -19.40
N ALA A 209 28.78 -25.21 -19.82
CA ALA A 209 29.43 -26.34 -19.16
C ALA A 209 29.43 -26.44 -17.62
N PHE A 210 28.72 -27.48 -17.18
CA PHE A 210 28.91 -28.17 -15.91
C PHE A 210 30.38 -28.63 -15.75
N THR A 211 31.07 -28.17 -14.70
CA THR A 211 32.16 -28.94 -14.10
C THR A 211 32.12 -28.78 -12.58
N ALA A 212 31.80 -29.88 -11.91
CA ALA A 212 31.95 -30.03 -10.48
C ALA A 212 33.44 -30.15 -10.12
N SER A 213 33.87 -29.49 -9.04
CA SER A 213 34.94 -30.03 -8.21
C SER A 213 34.77 -29.57 -6.78
N ALA A 214 34.63 -30.54 -5.88
CA ALA A 214 34.80 -30.39 -4.46
C ALA A 214 36.28 -30.11 -4.13
N ALA A 215 36.53 -29.25 -3.14
CA ALA A 215 37.74 -29.30 -2.33
C ALA A 215 37.44 -28.70 -0.95
N LEU A 216 37.72 -29.52 0.06
CA LEU A 216 37.68 -29.23 1.49
C LEU A 216 38.97 -28.50 1.93
N TYR A 217 38.89 -27.93 3.14
CA TYR A 217 39.98 -27.60 4.08
C TYR A 217 40.85 -26.35 3.81
N GLY A 218 41.01 -25.55 4.89
CA GLY A 218 42.30 -24.96 5.23
C GLY A 218 42.31 -23.48 5.63
N ASP A 219 42.55 -23.26 6.92
CA ASP A 219 43.36 -22.17 7.50
C ASP A 219 42.79 -20.77 7.77
N MET A 220 42.59 -20.56 9.08
CA MET A 220 42.88 -19.32 9.80
C MET A 220 44.37 -18.97 9.74
N PRO A 221 44.71 -17.69 9.91
CA PRO A 221 45.61 -17.39 11.03
C PRO A 221 45.09 -16.27 11.93
N ALA A 222 45.35 -16.46 13.23
CA ALA A 222 45.24 -15.48 14.30
C ALA A 222 46.50 -14.61 14.40
N THR A 223 46.38 -13.34 14.80
CA THR A 223 47.22 -12.52 15.73
C THR A 223 46.95 -11.02 15.47
N ALA A 224 47.06 -10.07 16.41
CA ALA A 224 47.34 -10.06 17.84
C ALA A 224 46.81 -8.75 18.50
N HIS A 225 46.81 -8.78 19.83
CA HIS A 225 46.48 -7.77 20.82
C HIS A 225 47.09 -6.37 20.64
N GLN A 226 46.32 -5.34 21.04
CA GLN A 226 46.86 -4.19 21.78
C GLN A 226 45.95 -3.83 22.97
N THR A 227 46.61 -3.64 24.09
CA THR A 227 46.08 -3.39 25.45
C THR A 227 46.10 -1.89 25.77
N VAL A 228 45.55 -1.54 26.93
CA VAL A 228 45.63 -0.26 27.70
C VAL A 228 44.46 0.70 27.43
N GLY A 229 43.71 1.21 28.42
CA GLY A 229 43.85 1.12 29.86
C GLY A 229 42.61 1.68 30.59
N HIS A 230 42.52 1.34 31.88
CA HIS A 230 41.48 1.76 32.82
C HIS A 230 41.32 3.30 32.91
N GLY A 231 40.07 3.76 32.91
CA GLY A 231 39.67 5.09 33.36
C GLY A 231 38.31 5.01 34.07
N THR A 232 38.31 5.38 35.34
CA THR A 232 37.27 5.17 36.36
C THR A 232 36.00 6.01 36.14
N LEU A 233 34.85 5.40 36.46
CA LEU A 233 33.51 5.98 36.56
C LEU A 233 33.40 7.04 37.68
N LEU A 234 32.77 8.17 37.40
CA LEU A 234 32.14 9.05 38.40
C LEU A 234 30.72 9.45 37.94
N PRO A 235 29.74 9.52 38.85
CA PRO A 235 28.30 9.63 38.53
C PRO A 235 27.80 11.07 38.34
N PRO A 236 26.63 11.26 37.70
CA PRO A 236 26.07 12.57 37.40
C PRO A 236 25.40 13.23 38.62
N GLN A 237 25.64 14.53 38.79
CA GLN A 237 25.03 15.38 39.81
C GLN A 237 23.61 15.81 39.41
N SER A 238 22.71 15.72 40.39
CA SER A 238 21.34 16.22 40.39
C SER A 238 21.31 17.74 40.56
N HIS A 239 20.63 18.45 39.67
CA HIS A 239 20.20 19.84 39.88
C HIS A 239 18.73 19.87 40.29
N ALA A 240 18.46 20.43 41.48
CA ALA A 240 17.14 20.93 41.87
C ALA A 240 17.30 22.11 42.86
N ALA A 241 16.70 23.23 42.46
CA ALA A 241 16.09 24.32 43.24
C ALA A 241 16.90 25.05 44.32
N GLY A 242 16.93 26.39 44.17
CA GLY A 242 17.38 27.37 45.14
C GLY A 242 17.66 28.70 44.46
#